data_AF-A0A819G4H3-F1
#
_entry.id   AF-A0A819G4H3-F1
#
_cell.length_a   1.000
_cell.length_b   1.000
_cell.length_c   1.000
_cell.angle_alpha   90.00
_cell.angle_beta   90.00
_cell.angle_gamma   90.00
#
_symmetry.space_group_name_H-M   'P 1'
#
loop_
_entity.id
_entity.type
_entity.pdbx_description
1 polymer ?
#
loop_
_entity_poly.entity_id
_entity_poly.type
_entity_poly.pdbx_seq_one_letter_code
_entity_poly.pdbx_strand_id
1 'polypeptide(L)'
;MTCFLQHIFFLLLELFCLTSIAYTACLSHGDESVINNLFSSRGANTIVSLCANAVFNLKNPIIFTDYNQELSTEGYPTDATRAILVVTGVNQTAAIVGNCNECSNLKIRNFQVNGNRPALGRFSGSANIEIGGSTSNQLVDHVHSYEPRGWSCLHIAESGTNRCKNATIINNDIGPSGNSDRQWADGISMACTHSLVANNIITDATDGAIVIFGAPFTTVMNNTIIAMSRVLLGAINMVDYKPYSGDYSGVIVTDNTIWAASAFIKTGIAIGPAVWGADTTNYNRNGIVRNNTIKGNNMGYGIIVSGAQNFTVVDNNSTANYSGSFTSNCFTPNNAPPMAFLKSTRADGIFQSNFIVGRAQYIICIEPGVSNAYTYQPGQLNLYSDQQINLQNGTFLLQNDGNLVLYQAGILKWTSNSCCSDCSNKQCRLTFDSLGQLVIYKNTTTLASWPPNYNGTLGFSSVRISDMSPYFTFIDGNNSIIWTSSYDFYPSFHLNNGNFVRQLTDTNPIYLTLLNNGNLAIYNGSISTGTLLWSTSITGKTCNKGCSLSFQGDGNIVIYGDQGVLWATGTNPSGRKLLFNTTSPYLQIFNSTDAVIWHS
;
A
#
# COMPACT_ATOMS: atom_id res chain seq x y z
N MET A 1 39.27 54.86 72.70
CA MET A 1 39.21 54.86 71.23
C MET A 1 37.92 54.17 70.80
N THR A 2 37.12 54.89 70.00
CA THR A 2 36.24 54.39 68.93
C THR A 2 35.08 53.43 69.23
N CYS A 3 33.87 53.97 69.01
CA CYS A 3 32.70 53.41 68.28
C CYS A 3 32.29 51.94 68.50
N PHE A 4 31.08 51.72 69.03
CA PHE A 4 29.89 51.35 68.22
C PHE A 4 28.64 51.25 69.13
N LEU A 5 27.72 52.21 68.97
CA LEU A 5 26.32 52.17 69.44
C LEU A 5 25.54 51.16 68.57
N GLN A 6 24.75 50.23 69.14
CA GLN A 6 23.35 50.35 69.61
C GLN A 6 22.28 50.21 68.50
N HIS A 7 21.32 49.30 68.78
CA HIS A 7 19.96 49.17 68.23
C HIS A 7 19.74 48.41 66.91
N ILE A 8 19.23 47.18 67.02
CA ILE A 8 18.11 46.71 66.18
C ILE A 8 17.09 46.01 67.09
N PHE A 9 16.12 46.81 67.50
CA PHE A 9 14.77 46.44 67.89
C PHE A 9 14.04 46.12 66.58
N PHE A 10 13.73 44.84 66.30
CA PHE A 10 12.66 44.38 65.37
C PHE A 10 12.76 42.85 65.28
N LEU A 11 12.28 42.18 66.33
CA LEU A 11 12.14 40.74 66.40
C LEU A 11 10.65 40.46 66.60
N LEU A 12 9.89 40.36 65.50
CA LEU A 12 8.50 39.89 65.36
C LEU A 12 7.86 40.59 64.15
N LEU A 13 7.97 40.01 62.94
CA LEU A 13 6.92 39.95 61.88
C LEU A 13 7.42 39.56 60.47
N GLU A 14 8.37 38.63 60.28
CA GLU A 14 8.60 38.07 58.93
C GLU A 14 8.88 36.57 59.00
N LEU A 15 7.84 35.79 59.31
CA LEU A 15 7.79 34.38 59.00
C LEU A 15 6.36 34.05 58.56
N PHE A 16 6.24 33.35 57.43
CA PHE A 16 5.01 32.95 56.74
C PHE A 16 4.44 33.93 55.70
N CYS A 17 5.22 34.19 54.65
CA CYS A 17 4.63 34.19 53.31
C CYS A 17 4.84 32.80 52.70
N LEU A 18 4.09 31.81 53.21
CA LEU A 18 3.80 30.62 52.44
C LEU A 18 2.87 31.10 51.32
N THR A 19 3.40 31.28 50.12
CA THR A 19 2.58 31.33 48.92
C THR A 19 1.79 30.02 48.89
N SER A 20 0.51 30.08 49.28
CA SER A 20 -0.40 28.99 48.99
C SER A 20 -0.43 28.85 47.48
N ILE A 21 0.14 27.77 46.97
CA ILE A 21 -0.17 27.32 45.62
C ILE A 21 -1.65 26.95 45.71
N ALA A 22 -2.53 27.89 45.35
CA ALA A 22 -3.93 27.60 45.17
C ALA A 22 -4.01 26.60 44.01
N TYR A 23 -4.08 25.30 44.35
CA TYR A 23 -4.50 24.28 43.40
C TYR A 23 -5.87 24.72 42.90
N THR A 24 -5.92 25.23 41.67
CA THR A 24 -7.19 25.45 41.00
C THR A 24 -7.79 24.06 40.85
N ALA A 25 -8.93 23.83 41.51
CA ALA A 25 -9.66 22.57 41.37
C ALA A 25 -9.90 22.27 39.89
N CYS A 26 -9.87 20.98 39.53
CA CYS A 26 -10.15 20.54 38.17
C CYS A 26 -11.52 21.04 37.67
N LEU A 27 -11.64 21.23 36.35
CA LEU A 27 -12.90 21.56 35.71
C LEU A 27 -13.78 20.30 35.64
N SER A 28 -14.92 20.30 36.34
CA SER A 28 -15.87 19.19 36.33
C SER A 28 -16.94 19.29 35.24
N HIS A 29 -17.10 20.48 34.65
CA HIS A 29 -18.07 20.79 33.61
C HIS A 29 -17.63 22.02 32.81
N GLY A 30 -18.24 22.25 31.66
CA GLY A 30 -17.98 23.38 30.78
C GLY A 30 -17.94 22.97 29.32
N ASP A 31 -17.41 23.86 28.49
CA ASP A 31 -17.18 23.67 27.05
C ASP A 31 -15.82 24.29 26.66
N GLU A 32 -15.55 24.39 25.36
CA GLU A 32 -14.31 24.99 24.87
C GLU A 32 -14.14 26.45 25.32
N SER A 33 -15.23 27.20 25.54
CA SER A 33 -15.16 28.63 25.84
C SER A 33 -14.49 28.87 27.20
N VAL A 34 -14.80 28.03 28.19
CA VAL A 34 -14.20 28.08 29.52
C VAL A 34 -12.70 27.77 29.43
N ILE A 35 -12.33 26.72 28.70
CA ILE A 35 -10.95 26.29 28.53
C ILE A 35 -10.14 27.36 27.77
N ASN A 36 -10.68 27.89 26.66
CA ASN A 36 -10.05 28.92 25.84
C ASN A 36 -9.88 30.24 26.60
N ASN A 37 -10.85 30.60 27.46
CA ASN A 37 -10.72 31.77 28.33
C ASN A 37 -9.58 31.58 29.33
N LEU A 38 -9.39 30.37 29.88
CA LEU A 38 -8.27 30.11 30.79
C LEU A 38 -6.91 30.21 30.08
N PHE A 39 -6.77 29.60 28.90
CA PHE A 39 -5.54 29.70 28.12
C PHE A 39 -5.22 31.14 27.71
N SER A 40 -6.20 31.87 27.16
CA SER A 40 -5.97 33.25 26.71
C SER A 40 -5.73 34.24 27.84
N SER A 41 -6.46 34.12 28.98
CA SER A 41 -6.34 35.07 30.09
C SER A 41 -5.14 34.84 30.99
N ARG A 42 -4.72 33.57 31.18
CA ARG A 42 -3.58 33.22 32.04
C ARG A 42 -2.26 33.12 31.27
N GLY A 43 -2.32 32.95 29.94
CA GLY A 43 -1.15 32.99 29.05
C GLY A 43 -0.17 31.83 29.26
N ALA A 44 1.12 32.12 29.11
CA ALA A 44 2.20 31.14 29.24
C ALA A 44 2.17 30.37 30.57
N ASN A 45 2.57 29.09 30.53
CA ASN A 45 2.63 28.17 31.68
C ASN A 45 1.27 27.79 32.29
N THR A 46 0.17 28.11 31.61
CA THR A 46 -1.17 27.76 32.09
C THR A 46 -1.42 26.26 32.00
N ILE A 47 -1.79 25.65 33.13
CA ILE A 47 -2.31 24.29 33.19
C ILE A 47 -3.82 24.35 33.38
N VAL A 48 -4.56 23.75 32.45
CA VAL A 48 -6.00 23.51 32.58
C VAL A 48 -6.20 22.04 32.91
N SER A 49 -6.62 21.78 34.15
CA SER A 49 -6.88 20.44 34.68
C SER A 49 -8.37 20.11 34.57
N LEU A 50 -8.71 18.97 33.99
CA LEU A 50 -10.08 18.44 33.82
C LEU A 50 -10.35 17.35 34.86
N CYS A 51 -11.53 17.29 35.45
CA CYS A 51 -11.82 16.24 36.43
C CYS A 51 -11.98 14.87 35.75
N ALA A 52 -11.60 13.80 36.45
CA ALA A 52 -11.84 12.43 35.98
C ALA A 52 -13.34 12.22 35.69
N ASN A 53 -13.64 11.49 34.62
CA ASN A 53 -14.98 11.21 34.08
C ASN A 53 -15.77 12.45 33.61
N ALA A 54 -15.20 13.65 33.63
CA ALA A 54 -15.86 14.84 33.10
C ALA A 54 -15.98 14.76 31.58
N VAL A 55 -17.11 15.22 31.04
CA VAL A 55 -17.40 15.25 29.60
C VAL A 55 -17.60 16.69 29.17
N PHE A 56 -16.85 17.14 28.18
CA PHE A 56 -16.90 18.48 27.61
C PHE A 56 -17.39 18.40 26.17
N ASN A 57 -18.58 18.96 25.91
CA ASN A 57 -19.14 19.04 24.57
C ASN A 57 -18.63 20.31 23.89
N LEU A 58 -17.87 20.14 22.82
CA LEU A 58 -17.20 21.23 22.11
C LEU A 58 -18.02 21.65 20.89
N LYS A 59 -18.32 22.95 20.77
CA LYS A 59 -18.94 23.52 19.55
C LYS A 59 -17.91 24.20 18.65
N ASN A 60 -16.75 24.53 19.22
CA ASN A 60 -15.56 25.05 18.55
C ASN A 60 -14.32 24.36 19.13
N PRO A 61 -13.15 24.46 18.49
CA PRO A 61 -11.93 23.86 19.01
C PRO A 61 -11.45 24.53 20.32
N ILE A 62 -10.77 23.74 21.15
CA ILE A 62 -9.89 24.26 22.18
C ILE A 62 -8.63 24.81 21.51
N ILE A 63 -8.27 26.06 21.80
CA ILE A 63 -7.18 26.78 21.15
C ILE A 63 -6.09 27.07 22.18
N PHE A 64 -4.91 26.50 21.97
CA PHE A 64 -3.69 26.92 22.67
C PHE A 64 -3.20 28.24 22.09
N THR A 65 -2.69 29.12 22.95
CA THR A 65 -2.35 30.50 22.57
C THR A 65 -0.94 30.92 22.98
N ASP A 66 -0.26 30.15 23.84
CA ASP A 66 0.99 30.59 24.45
C ASP A 66 1.91 29.42 24.84
N TYR A 67 3.12 29.77 25.24
CA TYR A 67 4.22 28.87 25.58
C TYR A 67 3.91 28.01 26.82
N ASN A 68 4.28 26.72 26.76
CA ASN A 68 4.23 25.78 27.90
C ASN A 68 2.84 25.62 28.53
N GLN A 69 1.79 25.80 27.73
CA GLN A 69 0.42 25.51 28.15
C GLN A 69 0.14 24.00 28.18
N GLU A 70 -0.66 23.55 29.14
CA GLU A 70 -1.05 22.15 29.30
C GLU A 70 -2.56 21.99 29.43
N LEU A 71 -3.10 21.01 28.72
CA LEU A 71 -4.42 20.43 28.98
C LEU A 71 -4.22 19.01 29.50
N SER A 72 -4.81 18.68 30.65
CA SER A 72 -4.70 17.33 31.23
C SER A 72 -5.89 16.96 32.10
N THR A 73 -6.10 15.66 32.33
CA THR A 73 -7.00 15.20 33.40
C THR A 73 -6.26 15.21 34.74
N GLU A 74 -6.92 15.68 35.79
CA GLU A 74 -6.40 15.69 37.16
C GLU A 74 -5.94 14.28 37.58
N GLY A 75 -4.73 14.20 38.14
CA GLY A 75 -4.14 12.94 38.58
C GLY A 75 -3.59 12.06 37.46
N TYR A 76 -3.68 12.48 36.20
CA TYR A 76 -3.14 11.77 35.02
C TYR A 76 -3.55 10.29 34.94
N PRO A 77 -4.87 9.96 35.02
CA PRO A 77 -5.32 8.59 34.86
C PRO A 77 -4.95 8.03 33.48
N THR A 78 -4.65 6.74 33.40
CA THR A 78 -4.33 6.04 32.14
C THR A 78 -5.46 5.12 31.68
N ASP A 79 -6.51 4.97 32.49
CA ASP A 79 -7.67 4.12 32.23
C ASP A 79 -8.84 4.91 31.60
N ALA A 80 -10.05 4.34 31.65
CA ALA A 80 -11.25 4.96 31.09
C ALA A 80 -11.77 6.16 31.89
N THR A 81 -11.24 6.44 33.08
CA THR A 81 -11.65 7.59 33.91
C THR A 81 -11.07 8.93 33.42
N ARG A 82 -10.19 8.90 32.43
CA ARG A 82 -9.74 10.07 31.65
C ARG A 82 -10.93 10.92 31.19
N ALA A 83 -10.84 12.25 31.36
CA ALA A 83 -11.86 13.19 30.88
C ALA A 83 -12.08 13.05 29.35
N ILE A 84 -13.27 13.39 28.87
CA ILE A 84 -13.65 13.20 27.47
C ILE A 84 -14.02 14.55 26.84
N LEU A 85 -13.35 14.88 25.73
CA LEU A 85 -13.69 15.96 24.83
C LEU A 85 -14.52 15.40 23.66
N VAL A 86 -15.72 15.93 23.44
CA VAL A 86 -16.63 15.45 22.39
C VAL A 86 -16.92 16.56 21.40
N VAL A 87 -16.61 16.35 20.12
CA VAL A 87 -16.98 17.29 19.06
C VAL A 87 -18.50 17.23 18.84
N THR A 88 -19.16 18.37 18.99
CA THR A 88 -20.61 18.53 18.78
C THR A 88 -20.94 19.63 17.77
N GLY A 89 -19.96 20.46 17.39
CA GLY A 89 -20.13 21.49 16.37
C GLY A 89 -20.37 20.90 14.98
N VAL A 90 -21.45 21.34 14.32
CA VAL A 90 -21.85 20.81 12.99
C VAL A 90 -20.79 21.09 11.90
N ASN A 91 -20.07 22.21 12.02
CA ASN A 91 -19.02 22.64 11.08
C ASN A 91 -17.60 22.51 11.68
N GLN A 92 -17.42 21.65 12.68
CA GLN A 92 -16.16 21.47 13.40
C GLN A 92 -15.50 20.14 13.03
N THR A 93 -14.18 20.15 12.80
CA THR A 93 -13.36 18.93 12.66
C THR A 93 -12.42 18.72 13.84
N ALA A 94 -11.64 19.75 14.19
CA ALA A 94 -10.74 19.71 15.34
C ALA A 94 -11.48 19.88 16.67
N ALA A 95 -11.19 19.02 17.62
CA ALA A 95 -11.40 19.27 19.04
C ALA A 95 -10.32 20.20 19.61
N ILE A 96 -9.08 20.10 19.12
CA ILE A 96 -7.92 20.86 19.62
C ILE A 96 -7.11 21.44 18.48
N VAL A 97 -6.71 22.70 18.64
CA VAL A 97 -5.78 23.42 17.77
C VAL A 97 -4.64 23.99 18.61
N GLY A 98 -3.39 23.66 18.27
CA GLY A 98 -2.18 24.07 18.99
C GLY A 98 -1.00 24.38 18.08
N ASN A 99 -1.29 24.96 16.92
CA ASN A 99 -0.30 25.34 15.91
C ASN A 99 -0.01 26.86 15.86
N CYS A 100 -0.30 27.59 16.95
CA CYS A 100 0.07 29.00 17.08
C CYS A 100 1.60 29.18 17.13
N ASN A 101 2.14 30.34 16.77
CA ASN A 101 3.59 30.54 16.72
C ASN A 101 4.24 30.47 18.12
N GLU A 102 3.48 30.78 19.16
CA GLU A 102 3.89 30.84 20.56
C GLU A 102 3.72 29.50 21.28
N CYS A 103 3.07 28.52 20.66
CA CYS A 103 2.62 27.24 21.24
C CYS A 103 3.75 26.20 21.43
N SER A 104 4.99 26.64 21.66
CA SER A 104 6.09 25.72 21.97
C SER A 104 5.94 25.15 23.38
N ASN A 105 6.39 23.91 23.58
CA ASN A 105 6.27 23.14 24.83
C ASN A 105 4.82 22.86 25.28
N LEU A 106 3.84 22.92 24.37
CA LEU A 106 2.48 22.54 24.71
C LEU A 106 2.38 21.07 25.11
N LYS A 107 1.46 20.76 26.02
CA LYS A 107 1.23 19.41 26.53
C LYS A 107 -0.25 19.05 26.48
N ILE A 108 -0.54 17.88 25.94
CA ILE A 108 -1.88 17.30 25.84
C ILE A 108 -1.78 15.90 26.45
N ARG A 109 -2.41 15.68 27.61
CA ARG A 109 -2.12 14.50 28.43
C ARG A 109 -3.34 13.85 29.06
N ASN A 110 -3.40 12.52 29.04
CA ASN A 110 -4.32 11.73 29.88
C ASN A 110 -5.81 12.10 29.70
N PHE A 111 -6.29 12.29 28.48
CA PHE A 111 -7.71 12.49 28.19
C PHE A 111 -8.12 11.82 26.88
N GLN A 112 -9.42 11.82 26.60
CA GLN A 112 -10.01 11.21 25.41
C GLN A 112 -10.59 12.29 24.49
N VAL A 113 -10.50 12.10 23.18
CA VAL A 113 -10.97 13.02 22.14
C VAL A 113 -11.84 12.27 21.15
N ASN A 114 -13.15 12.42 21.30
CA ASN A 114 -14.15 11.85 20.41
C ASN A 114 -14.51 12.85 19.31
N GLY A 115 -14.08 12.58 18.07
CA GLY A 115 -14.47 13.39 16.92
C GLY A 115 -15.95 13.24 16.54
N ASN A 116 -16.65 12.24 17.08
CA ASN A 116 -18.10 12.04 16.93
C ASN A 116 -18.58 11.86 15.48
N ARG A 117 -17.71 11.32 14.63
CA ARG A 117 -18.02 11.05 13.22
C ARG A 117 -19.23 10.14 12.98
N PRO A 118 -19.53 9.08 13.76
CA PRO A 118 -20.73 8.28 13.55
C PRO A 118 -22.04 9.08 13.62
N ALA A 119 -22.09 10.11 14.47
CA ALA A 119 -23.27 10.96 14.60
C ALA A 119 -23.27 12.15 13.63
N LEU A 120 -22.10 12.74 13.35
CA LEU A 120 -21.98 14.00 12.61
C LEU A 120 -21.49 13.85 11.16
N GLY A 121 -21.11 12.65 10.75
CA GLY A 121 -20.51 12.36 9.45
C GLY A 121 -19.11 12.96 9.26
N ARG A 122 -18.50 12.63 8.12
CA ARG A 122 -17.23 13.24 7.67
C ARG A 122 -17.45 14.73 7.36
N PHE A 123 -16.46 15.54 7.72
CA PHE A 123 -16.43 16.95 7.35
C PHE A 123 -15.05 17.33 6.83
N SER A 124 -15.00 18.20 5.82
CA SER A 124 -13.72 18.66 5.27
C SER A 124 -13.10 19.68 6.23
N GLY A 125 -11.84 19.47 6.63
CA GLY A 125 -11.17 20.33 7.59
C GLY A 125 -9.86 19.72 8.10
N SER A 126 -9.48 20.09 9.32
CA SER A 126 -8.25 19.64 10.00
C SER A 126 -8.38 18.22 10.56
N ALA A 127 -7.31 17.74 11.19
CA ALA A 127 -7.38 16.57 12.07
C ALA A 127 -8.26 16.83 13.31
N ASN A 128 -8.57 15.77 14.05
CA ASN A 128 -9.27 15.86 15.35
C ASN A 128 -8.42 16.59 16.40
N ILE A 129 -7.09 16.37 16.35
CA ILE A 129 -6.08 17.14 17.09
C ILE A 129 -5.10 17.69 16.05
N GLU A 130 -5.04 19.02 15.92
CA GLU A 130 -4.19 19.72 14.96
C GLU A 130 -3.14 20.55 15.70
N ILE A 131 -1.92 20.04 15.81
CA ILE A 131 -0.80 20.70 16.50
C ILE A 131 0.43 20.75 15.58
N GLY A 132 1.58 21.15 16.12
CA GLY A 132 2.80 21.43 15.37
C GLY A 132 2.86 22.88 14.94
N GLY A 133 3.04 23.14 13.65
CA GLY A 133 3.22 24.48 13.12
C GLY A 133 4.62 25.03 13.41
N SER A 134 4.73 26.35 13.60
CA SER A 134 6.03 27.02 13.77
C SER A 134 6.55 26.92 15.22
N THR A 135 6.54 25.72 15.80
CA THR A 135 6.73 25.46 17.24
C THR A 135 7.79 24.39 17.52
N SER A 136 8.09 24.13 18.80
CA SER A 136 8.93 23.01 19.21
C SER A 136 8.47 22.34 20.50
N ASN A 137 8.95 21.12 20.76
CA ASN A 137 8.83 20.41 22.05
C ASN A 137 7.39 20.08 22.47
N GLN A 138 6.49 19.83 21.52
CA GLN A 138 5.10 19.50 21.86
C GLN A 138 4.98 18.05 22.34
N LEU A 139 4.12 17.80 23.34
CA LEU A 139 3.92 16.49 23.95
C LEU A 139 2.46 16.04 23.83
N VAL A 140 2.27 14.81 23.34
CA VAL A 140 1.00 14.07 23.35
C VAL A 140 1.24 12.73 24.07
N ASP A 141 0.64 12.58 25.25
CA ASP A 141 0.94 11.48 26.17
C ASP A 141 -0.34 10.88 26.79
N HIS A 142 -0.56 9.58 26.65
CA HIS A 142 -1.77 8.90 27.18
C HIS A 142 -3.09 9.51 26.70
N VAL A 143 -3.16 9.97 25.46
CA VAL A 143 -4.38 10.48 24.83
C VAL A 143 -5.07 9.37 24.04
N HIS A 144 -6.40 9.30 24.13
CA HIS A 144 -7.21 8.44 23.26
C HIS A 144 -7.95 9.29 22.22
N SER A 145 -7.52 9.31 20.95
CA SER A 145 -8.19 10.08 19.88
C SER A 145 -8.86 9.15 18.87
N TYR A 146 -10.17 9.32 18.65
CA TYR A 146 -10.96 8.40 17.85
C TYR A 146 -12.12 9.07 17.12
N GLU A 147 -12.61 8.39 16.08
CA GLU A 147 -13.73 8.82 15.22
C GLU A 147 -13.59 10.26 14.69
N PRO A 148 -12.44 10.62 14.08
CA PRO A 148 -12.19 11.96 13.59
C PRO A 148 -13.14 12.28 12.43
N ARG A 149 -13.77 13.45 12.43
CA ARG A 149 -14.57 13.91 11.29
C ARG A 149 -13.72 14.26 10.07
N GLY A 150 -12.52 14.76 10.33
CA GLY A 150 -11.54 15.13 9.30
C GLY A 150 -10.78 13.92 8.76
N TRP A 151 -9.55 14.18 8.33
CA TRP A 151 -8.70 13.21 7.63
C TRP A 151 -7.68 12.51 8.54
N SER A 152 -7.57 12.88 9.83
CA SER A 152 -6.64 12.25 10.77
C SER A 152 -7.11 12.39 12.23
N CYS A 153 -6.75 11.43 13.09
CA CYS A 153 -6.92 11.58 14.54
C CYS A 153 -5.94 12.57 15.15
N LEU A 154 -4.71 12.61 14.66
CA LEU A 154 -3.64 13.46 15.18
C LEU A 154 -2.71 13.90 14.06
N HIS A 155 -2.63 15.21 13.83
CA HIS A 155 -1.67 15.79 12.90
C HIS A 155 -0.67 16.67 13.64
N ILE A 156 0.62 16.37 13.44
CA ILE A 156 1.75 17.17 13.92
C ILE A 156 2.36 17.90 12.71
N ALA A 157 1.75 19.03 12.37
CA ALA A 157 2.02 19.77 11.16
C ALA A 157 3.43 20.38 11.14
N GLU A 158 4.05 20.41 9.97
CA GLU A 158 5.32 21.10 9.68
C GLU A 158 5.18 22.61 9.45
N SER A 159 3.94 23.11 9.38
CA SER A 159 3.59 24.42 8.81
C SER A 159 4.29 25.61 9.48
N GLY A 160 4.26 26.77 8.81
CA GLY A 160 4.87 28.01 9.32
C GLY A 160 6.34 28.20 8.93
N THR A 161 6.92 29.34 9.33
CA THR A 161 8.24 29.80 8.89
C THR A 161 9.40 29.05 9.55
N ASN A 162 9.28 28.69 10.83
CA ASN A 162 10.36 27.98 11.56
C ASN A 162 10.22 26.45 11.52
N ARG A 163 9.07 25.93 11.05
CA ARG A 163 8.64 24.52 11.00
C ARG A 163 8.73 23.77 12.34
N CYS A 164 7.85 22.80 12.54
CA CYS A 164 7.81 22.07 13.81
C CYS A 164 9.09 21.24 14.04
N LYS A 165 9.55 21.20 15.30
CA LYS A 165 10.66 20.35 15.76
C LYS A 165 10.41 19.68 17.11
N ASN A 166 10.96 18.49 17.30
CA ASN A 166 11.06 17.81 18.60
C ASN A 166 9.72 17.52 19.28
N ALA A 167 8.71 17.07 18.52
CA ALA A 167 7.46 16.59 19.11
C ALA A 167 7.63 15.18 19.70
N THR A 168 6.93 14.88 20.79
CA THR A 168 6.91 13.56 21.43
C THR A 168 5.47 13.04 21.53
N ILE A 169 5.20 11.91 20.88
CA ILE A 169 3.87 11.30 20.74
C ILE A 169 3.97 9.89 21.31
N ILE A 170 3.57 9.70 22.56
CA ILE A 170 3.81 8.47 23.31
C ILE A 170 2.60 7.91 24.06
N ASN A 171 2.54 6.59 24.17
CA ASN A 171 1.55 5.87 25.00
C ASN A 171 0.08 6.20 24.65
N ASN A 172 -0.21 6.55 23.40
CA ASN A 172 -1.55 6.94 22.98
C ASN A 172 -2.33 5.76 22.43
N ASP A 173 -3.65 5.83 22.60
CA ASP A 173 -4.62 4.98 21.92
C ASP A 173 -5.18 5.78 20.73
N ILE A 174 -5.01 5.30 19.51
CA ILE A 174 -5.45 6.03 18.32
C ILE A 174 -6.40 5.16 17.50
N GLY A 175 -7.53 5.77 17.14
CA GLY A 175 -8.54 5.16 16.30
C GLY A 175 -9.70 4.53 17.11
N PRO A 176 -10.72 4.02 16.41
CA PRO A 176 -10.76 3.84 14.96
C PRO A 176 -10.81 5.18 14.19
N SER A 177 -10.24 5.21 12.98
CA SER A 177 -10.19 6.43 12.16
C SER A 177 -10.64 6.20 10.72
N GLY A 178 -11.69 6.92 10.33
CA GLY A 178 -12.29 6.86 9.00
C GLY A 178 -13.08 5.59 8.73
N ASN A 179 -13.63 5.47 7.52
CA ASN A 179 -14.55 4.40 7.15
C ASN A 179 -14.06 3.67 5.89
N SER A 180 -14.45 2.41 5.73
CA SER A 180 -14.05 1.58 4.57
C SER A 180 -14.76 1.96 3.25
N ASP A 181 -15.62 2.97 3.24
CA ASP A 181 -16.37 3.49 2.09
C ASP A 181 -15.62 4.60 1.32
N ARG A 182 -14.27 4.54 1.31
CA ARG A 182 -13.36 5.56 0.74
C ARG A 182 -13.36 6.91 1.47
N GLN A 183 -14.04 7.00 2.60
CA GLN A 183 -13.91 8.15 3.48
C GLN A 183 -12.79 7.89 4.50
N TRP A 184 -11.57 7.74 4.00
CA TRP A 184 -10.44 7.33 4.83
C TRP A 184 -9.99 8.41 5.79
N ALA A 185 -9.33 7.99 6.86
CA ALA A 185 -8.59 8.87 7.75
C ALA A 185 -7.37 8.17 8.33
N ASP A 186 -6.33 8.95 8.58
CA ASP A 186 -5.11 8.52 9.24
C ASP A 186 -5.32 8.32 10.75
N GLY A 187 -4.45 7.53 11.37
CA GLY A 187 -4.26 7.55 12.81
C GLY A 187 -3.40 8.75 13.22
N ILE A 188 -2.10 8.66 12.94
CA ILE A 188 -1.10 9.69 13.24
C ILE A 188 -0.47 10.19 11.94
N SER A 189 -0.52 11.50 11.74
CA SER A 189 0.07 12.20 10.59
C SER A 189 1.24 13.04 11.11
N MET A 190 2.46 12.64 10.75
CA MET A 190 3.71 13.10 11.38
C MET A 190 4.59 13.84 10.37
N ALA A 191 4.62 15.17 10.44
CA ALA A 191 5.45 16.00 9.56
C ALA A 191 6.56 16.75 10.32
N CYS A 192 6.42 16.93 11.63
CA CYS A 192 7.40 17.60 12.49
C CYS A 192 8.73 16.84 12.62
N THR A 193 9.86 17.56 12.49
CA THR A 193 11.20 16.95 12.46
C THR A 193 11.73 16.61 13.86
N HIS A 194 12.80 15.81 13.94
CA HIS A 194 13.50 15.48 15.20
C HIS A 194 12.57 14.92 16.28
N SER A 195 11.51 14.22 15.89
CA SER A 195 10.42 13.86 16.79
C SER A 195 10.49 12.39 17.21
N LEU A 196 9.66 12.00 18.17
CA LEU A 196 9.49 10.62 18.63
C LEU A 196 8.01 10.23 18.55
N VAL A 197 7.70 9.12 17.87
CA VAL A 197 6.39 8.48 17.88
C VAL A 197 6.58 7.07 18.44
N ALA A 198 6.22 6.85 19.71
CA ALA A 198 6.53 5.57 20.37
C ALA A 198 5.48 5.00 21.30
N ASN A 199 5.42 3.68 21.40
CA ASN A 199 4.54 2.95 22.31
C ASN A 199 3.04 3.29 22.13
N ASN A 200 2.63 3.70 20.93
CA ASN A 200 1.22 3.95 20.64
C ASN A 200 0.54 2.67 20.16
N ILE A 201 -0.75 2.53 20.47
CA ILE A 201 -1.62 1.49 19.91
C ILE A 201 -2.57 2.17 18.92
N ILE A 202 -2.47 1.77 17.64
CA ILE A 202 -3.32 2.30 16.57
C ILE A 202 -4.23 1.18 16.10
N THR A 203 -5.55 1.33 16.28
CA THR A 203 -6.53 0.33 15.90
C THR A 203 -7.48 0.88 14.85
N ASP A 204 -7.72 0.11 13.78
CA ASP A 204 -8.76 0.39 12.78
C ASP A 204 -8.69 1.79 12.15
N ALA A 205 -7.48 2.25 11.85
CA ALA A 205 -7.27 3.31 10.87
C ALA A 205 -7.60 2.81 9.46
N THR A 206 -7.99 3.72 8.57
CA THR A 206 -8.44 3.34 7.23
C THR A 206 -7.57 3.88 6.11
N ASP A 207 -6.83 4.97 6.32
CA ASP A 207 -5.82 5.47 5.38
C ASP A 207 -4.42 4.96 5.78
N GLY A 208 -3.60 5.80 6.42
CA GLY A 208 -2.38 5.39 7.11
C GLY A 208 -2.55 5.29 8.63
N ALA A 209 -2.16 4.20 9.26
CA ALA A 209 -2.14 4.16 10.73
C ALA A 209 -1.09 5.14 11.29
N ILE A 210 0.09 5.18 10.67
CA ILE A 210 1.09 6.24 10.86
C ILE A 210 1.58 6.69 9.48
N VAL A 211 1.43 7.98 9.17
CA VAL A 211 1.96 8.60 7.94
C VAL A 211 3.10 9.53 8.29
N ILE A 212 4.27 9.31 7.70
CA ILE A 212 5.46 10.12 7.88
C ILE A 212 5.62 11.01 6.66
N PHE A 213 5.28 12.28 6.79
CA PHE A 213 5.39 13.28 5.72
C PHE A 213 6.83 13.80 5.62
N GLY A 214 7.78 12.90 5.32
CA GLY A 214 9.21 13.21 5.20
C GLY A 214 9.72 14.03 6.38
N ALA A 215 9.70 13.50 7.60
CA ALA A 215 10.03 14.23 8.82
C ALA A 215 11.46 13.94 9.32
N PRO A 216 12.53 14.54 8.75
CA PRO A 216 13.92 14.22 9.09
C PRO A 216 14.20 14.10 10.58
N PHE A 217 15.07 13.15 10.92
CA PHE A 217 15.51 12.85 12.29
C PHE A 217 14.41 12.38 13.25
N THR A 218 13.23 12.03 12.75
CA THR A 218 12.13 11.48 13.56
C THR A 218 12.26 9.97 13.71
N THR A 219 12.06 9.46 14.93
CA THR A 219 12.03 8.02 15.20
C THR A 219 10.60 7.54 15.48
N VAL A 220 10.18 6.49 14.78
CA VAL A 220 8.88 5.82 14.96
C VAL A 220 9.14 4.40 15.46
N MET A 221 8.90 4.15 16.75
CA MET A 221 9.29 2.89 17.38
C MET A 221 8.29 2.26 18.34
N ASN A 222 8.34 0.94 18.49
CA ASN A 222 7.53 0.19 19.48
C ASN A 222 6.01 0.47 19.39
N ASN A 223 5.50 0.90 18.24
CA ASN A 223 4.06 1.09 18.05
C ASN A 223 3.41 -0.24 17.66
N THR A 224 2.17 -0.45 18.08
CA THR A 224 1.36 -1.60 17.70
C THR A 224 0.20 -1.13 16.82
N ILE A 225 0.16 -1.61 15.58
CA ILE A 225 -0.89 -1.29 14.61
C ILE A 225 -1.76 -2.52 14.39
N ILE A 226 -3.07 -2.37 14.55
CA ILE A 226 -4.03 -3.47 14.51
C ILE A 226 -5.16 -3.13 13.53
N ALA A 227 -5.29 -3.93 12.46
CA ALA A 227 -6.47 -3.89 11.60
C ALA A 227 -7.40 -5.06 11.98
N MET A 228 -8.54 -4.72 12.57
CA MET A 228 -9.49 -5.67 13.16
C MET A 228 -10.82 -5.65 12.42
N SER A 229 -11.45 -4.49 12.28
CA SER A 229 -12.77 -4.35 11.66
C SER A 229 -12.77 -3.52 10.37
N ARG A 230 -11.72 -2.72 10.12
CA ARG A 230 -11.64 -1.83 8.96
C ARG A 230 -10.43 -2.15 8.08
N VAL A 231 -10.62 -2.08 6.76
CA VAL A 231 -9.51 -2.21 5.80
C VAL A 231 -8.59 -1.00 5.95
N LEU A 232 -7.30 -1.26 6.08
CA LEU A 232 -6.24 -0.26 6.22
C LEU A 232 -5.40 -0.22 4.93
N LEU A 233 -5.21 0.97 4.33
CA LEU A 233 -4.39 1.10 3.12
C LEU A 233 -2.89 0.89 3.41
N GLY A 234 -2.39 1.48 4.50
CA GLY A 234 -1.00 1.33 4.89
C GLY A 234 -0.80 1.40 6.39
N ALA A 235 -0.03 0.48 6.98
CA ALA A 235 0.24 0.58 8.42
C ALA A 235 1.23 1.71 8.71
N ILE A 236 2.38 1.73 8.04
CA ILE A 236 3.34 2.84 8.13
C ILE A 236 3.69 3.33 6.73
N ASN A 237 3.42 4.60 6.46
CA ASN A 237 3.60 5.20 5.15
C ASN A 237 4.78 6.17 5.14
N MET A 238 5.74 5.92 4.26
CA MET A 238 6.90 6.76 3.94
C MET A 238 6.87 7.10 2.44
N VAL A 239 5.70 7.53 1.97
CA VAL A 239 5.36 7.63 0.53
C VAL A 239 5.31 9.07 0.05
N ASP A 240 5.17 10.04 0.95
CA ASP A 240 5.01 11.44 0.61
C ASP A 240 6.35 12.09 0.25
N TYR A 241 6.39 12.72 -0.93
CA TYR A 241 7.52 13.54 -1.38
C TYR A 241 7.47 14.94 -0.74
N LYS A 242 6.28 15.53 -0.63
CA LYS A 242 6.08 16.77 0.11
C LYS A 242 5.92 16.46 1.60
N PRO A 243 6.21 17.42 2.49
CA PRO A 243 6.68 18.80 2.25
C PRO A 243 8.21 18.95 2.20
N TYR A 244 8.98 17.87 2.40
CA TYR A 244 10.44 17.91 2.51
C TYR A 244 11.19 17.41 1.27
N SER A 245 10.56 17.46 0.09
CA SER A 245 11.17 17.05 -1.19
C SER A 245 11.80 15.65 -1.18
N GLY A 246 11.11 14.72 -0.53
CA GLY A 246 11.48 13.32 -0.39
C GLY A 246 12.60 13.09 0.62
N ASP A 247 12.95 14.05 1.47
CA ASP A 247 13.97 13.87 2.49
C ASP A 247 13.44 13.11 3.71
N TYR A 248 13.98 11.92 3.95
CA TYR A 248 13.75 11.10 5.15
C TYR A 248 15.06 10.87 5.91
N SER A 249 16.06 11.75 5.75
CA SER A 249 17.35 11.62 6.43
C SER A 249 17.19 11.54 7.94
N GLY A 250 17.77 10.51 8.54
CA GLY A 250 17.66 10.26 9.98
C GLY A 250 16.29 9.78 10.45
N VAL A 251 15.32 9.57 9.55
CA VAL A 251 14.06 8.90 9.91
C VAL A 251 14.33 7.43 10.17
N ILE A 252 13.90 6.94 11.33
CA ILE A 252 14.07 5.54 11.73
C ILE A 252 12.69 4.96 12.08
N VAL A 253 12.26 3.94 11.34
CA VAL A 253 11.05 3.15 11.64
C VAL A 253 11.50 1.80 12.17
N THR A 254 11.32 1.55 13.46
CA THR A 254 11.91 0.37 14.09
C THR A 254 11.10 -0.28 15.19
N ASP A 255 11.21 -1.60 15.34
CA ASP A 255 10.60 -2.34 16.46
C ASP A 255 9.06 -2.18 16.54
N ASN A 256 8.40 -1.83 15.43
CA ASN A 256 6.94 -1.73 15.39
C ASN A 256 6.30 -3.10 15.08
N THR A 257 5.12 -3.35 15.63
CA THR A 257 4.31 -4.53 15.33
C THR A 257 3.11 -4.15 14.47
N ILE A 258 3.01 -4.76 13.28
CA ILE A 258 1.89 -4.58 12.36
C ILE A 258 1.09 -5.89 12.32
N TRP A 259 -0.20 -5.81 12.64
CA TRP A 259 -1.06 -6.97 12.79
C TRP A 259 -2.36 -6.84 11.98
N ALA A 260 -2.44 -7.59 10.88
CA ALA A 260 -3.71 -7.82 10.17
C ALA A 260 -4.52 -8.90 10.92
N ALA A 261 -5.13 -8.51 12.04
CA ALA A 261 -5.79 -9.41 12.98
C ALA A 261 -6.99 -10.13 12.34
N SER A 262 -7.91 -9.36 11.78
CA SER A 262 -9.08 -9.87 11.07
C SER A 262 -9.49 -9.03 9.87
N ALA A 263 -9.10 -7.75 9.83
CA ALA A 263 -9.28 -6.92 8.65
C ALA A 263 -8.01 -6.88 7.79
N PHE A 264 -8.21 -6.51 6.53
CA PHE A 264 -7.16 -6.49 5.52
C PHE A 264 -6.26 -5.26 5.67
N ILE A 265 -4.94 -5.48 5.61
CA ILE A 265 -3.95 -4.41 5.46
C ILE A 265 -3.39 -4.52 4.05
N LYS A 266 -3.57 -3.49 3.22
CA LYS A 266 -3.08 -3.53 1.83
C LYS A 266 -1.55 -3.52 1.77
N THR A 267 -0.92 -2.67 2.59
CA THR A 267 0.53 -2.60 2.73
C THR A 267 0.94 -2.47 4.20
N GLY A 268 1.90 -3.27 4.67
CA GLY A 268 2.47 -3.12 6.01
C GLY A 268 3.28 -1.83 6.12
N ILE A 269 4.42 -1.76 5.43
CA ILE A 269 5.23 -0.54 5.33
C ILE A 269 5.40 -0.17 3.86
N ALA A 270 4.89 1.00 3.47
CA ALA A 270 4.99 1.52 2.12
C ALA A 270 6.11 2.57 2.03
N ILE A 271 7.09 2.37 1.15
CA ILE A 271 8.23 3.27 1.00
C ILE A 271 8.32 3.76 -0.45
N GLY A 272 8.21 5.09 -0.60
CA GLY A 272 8.35 5.79 -1.88
C GLY A 272 7.03 6.07 -2.61
N PRO A 273 6.96 7.15 -3.42
CA PRO A 273 5.69 7.64 -3.98
C PRO A 273 4.99 6.67 -4.94
N ALA A 274 5.74 5.82 -5.64
CA ALA A 274 5.16 4.89 -6.61
C ALA A 274 4.36 3.76 -5.94
N VAL A 275 4.62 3.45 -4.67
CA VAL A 275 3.80 2.47 -3.95
C VAL A 275 2.36 2.97 -3.80
N TRP A 276 2.20 4.26 -3.52
CA TRP A 276 0.91 4.89 -3.26
C TRP A 276 0.21 5.41 -4.52
N GLY A 277 0.99 5.91 -5.48
CA GLY A 277 0.47 6.70 -6.59
C GLY A 277 1.04 6.33 -7.96
N ALA A 278 0.55 7.02 -8.98
CA ALA A 278 1.09 6.90 -10.35
C ALA A 278 2.43 7.64 -10.51
N ASP A 279 2.87 8.37 -9.47
CA ASP A 279 4.12 9.13 -9.47
C ASP A 279 5.33 8.21 -9.68
N THR A 280 5.94 8.37 -10.84
CA THR A 280 7.16 7.66 -11.24
C THR A 280 8.34 8.61 -11.47
N THR A 281 8.19 9.88 -11.13
CA THR A 281 9.22 10.91 -11.34
C THR A 281 9.96 11.23 -10.05
N ASN A 282 9.26 11.27 -8.92
CA ASN A 282 9.86 11.61 -7.63
C ASN A 282 10.42 10.38 -6.90
N TYR A 283 11.39 10.65 -6.01
CA TYR A 283 12.04 9.67 -5.14
C TYR A 283 12.11 10.19 -3.71
N ASN A 284 11.77 9.33 -2.75
CA ASN A 284 12.06 9.53 -1.34
C ASN A 284 13.48 9.00 -1.03
N ARG A 285 14.17 9.56 -0.03
CA ARG A 285 15.59 9.31 0.21
C ARG A 285 15.97 9.17 1.68
N ASN A 286 16.97 8.33 1.97
CA ASN A 286 17.76 8.32 3.22
C ASN A 286 17.07 7.80 4.50
N GLY A 287 15.91 7.15 4.40
CA GLY A 287 15.22 6.57 5.57
C GLY A 287 15.75 5.19 5.98
N ILE A 288 15.53 4.81 7.23
CA ILE A 288 15.90 3.51 7.79
C ILE A 288 14.64 2.79 8.31
N VAL A 289 14.46 1.53 7.92
CA VAL A 289 13.35 0.67 8.35
C VAL A 289 13.91 -0.68 8.81
N ARG A 290 13.86 -0.97 10.12
CA ARG A 290 14.48 -2.19 10.66
C ARG A 290 13.77 -2.80 11.85
N ASN A 291 13.93 -4.10 12.08
CA ASN A 291 13.37 -4.82 13.24
C ASN A 291 11.83 -4.76 13.37
N ASN A 292 11.10 -4.41 12.31
CA ASN A 292 9.64 -4.40 12.38
C ASN A 292 9.09 -5.83 12.21
N THR A 293 7.98 -6.12 12.90
CA THR A 293 7.29 -7.42 12.83
C THR A 293 5.96 -7.27 12.13
N ILE A 294 5.72 -8.08 11.09
CA ILE A 294 4.47 -8.11 10.33
C ILE A 294 3.80 -9.47 10.48
N LYS A 295 2.57 -9.52 10.98
CA LYS A 295 1.83 -10.76 11.25
C LYS A 295 0.34 -10.68 10.86
N GLY A 296 -0.32 -11.83 10.77
CA GLY A 296 -1.74 -11.96 10.46
C GLY A 296 -2.02 -12.61 9.10
N ASN A 297 -3.27 -12.99 8.86
CA ASN A 297 -3.64 -13.76 7.66
C ASN A 297 -4.22 -12.92 6.51
N ASN A 298 -4.46 -11.63 6.74
CA ASN A 298 -5.15 -10.75 5.82
C ASN A 298 -4.23 -9.61 5.36
N MET A 299 -3.07 -9.94 4.79
CA MET A 299 -2.08 -8.96 4.35
C MET A 299 -1.96 -8.95 2.83
N GLY A 300 -1.96 -7.77 2.21
CA GLY A 300 -1.62 -7.59 0.80
C GLY A 300 -0.12 -7.73 0.60
N TYR A 301 0.66 -6.82 1.17
CA TYR A 301 2.12 -6.85 1.11
C TYR A 301 2.73 -6.46 2.45
N GLY A 302 3.92 -6.99 2.74
CA GLY A 302 4.65 -6.67 3.97
C GLY A 302 5.32 -5.31 3.87
N ILE A 303 6.56 -5.27 3.41
CA ILE A 303 7.29 -4.05 3.11
C ILE A 303 7.48 -3.93 1.60
N ILE A 304 7.05 -2.79 1.05
CA ILE A 304 7.23 -2.48 -0.37
C ILE A 304 8.07 -1.23 -0.54
N VAL A 305 9.04 -1.30 -1.45
CA VAL A 305 9.89 -0.16 -1.79
C VAL A 305 9.79 0.14 -3.29
N SER A 306 9.31 1.33 -3.65
CA SER A 306 9.24 1.78 -5.04
C SER A 306 9.23 3.30 -5.15
N GLY A 307 10.21 3.86 -5.88
CA GLY A 307 10.44 5.30 -5.90
C GLY A 307 11.20 5.77 -4.65
N ALA A 308 12.24 5.03 -4.27
CA ALA A 308 13.07 5.36 -3.11
C ALA A 308 14.56 5.12 -3.39
N GLN A 309 15.44 5.96 -2.85
CA GLN A 309 16.90 5.85 -3.04
C GLN A 309 17.63 5.94 -1.70
N ASN A 310 18.77 5.26 -1.58
CA ASN A 310 19.59 5.27 -0.38
C ASN A 310 18.79 4.93 0.91
N PHE A 311 17.81 4.03 0.82
CA PHE A 311 17.10 3.52 2.00
C PHE A 311 17.85 2.33 2.61
N THR A 312 17.77 2.17 3.93
CA THR A 312 18.24 0.95 4.61
C THR A 312 17.04 0.18 5.15
N VAL A 313 16.73 -0.98 4.60
CA VAL A 313 15.58 -1.82 4.97
C VAL A 313 16.06 -3.23 5.32
N VAL A 314 16.33 -3.47 6.60
CA VAL A 314 17.02 -4.67 7.08
C VAL A 314 16.37 -5.23 8.34
N ASP A 315 16.60 -6.51 8.64
CA ASP A 315 16.18 -7.15 9.89
C ASP A 315 14.67 -7.09 10.20
N ASN A 316 13.82 -6.85 9.20
CA ASN A 316 12.38 -6.92 9.35
C ASN A 316 11.93 -8.37 9.20
N ASN A 317 10.97 -8.79 10.02
CA ASN A 317 10.45 -10.15 10.03
C ASN A 317 8.97 -10.17 9.67
N SER A 318 8.55 -11.19 8.92
CA SER A 318 7.14 -11.45 8.72
C SER A 318 6.77 -12.92 8.82
N THR A 319 5.67 -13.14 9.54
CA THR A 319 4.96 -14.43 9.61
C THR A 319 3.53 -14.30 9.06
N ALA A 320 3.27 -13.26 8.24
CA ALA A 320 1.95 -13.01 7.68
C ALA A 320 1.68 -13.88 6.45
N ASN A 321 0.40 -14.12 6.17
CA ASN A 321 -0.04 -14.71 4.90
C ASN A 321 -0.45 -13.60 3.93
N TYR A 322 0.00 -13.73 2.69
CA TYR A 322 -0.14 -12.70 1.67
C TYR A 322 -1.15 -13.11 0.60
N SER A 323 -2.14 -12.26 0.37
CA SER A 323 -3.11 -12.42 -0.70
C SER A 323 -3.73 -11.08 -1.09
N GLY A 324 -4.42 -11.05 -2.21
CA GLY A 324 -5.22 -9.91 -2.63
C GLY A 324 -5.40 -9.91 -4.14
N SER A 325 -6.32 -9.09 -4.61
CA SER A 325 -6.65 -9.01 -6.02
C SER A 325 -6.66 -7.55 -6.49
N PHE A 326 -6.03 -7.28 -7.62
CA PHE A 326 -6.18 -6.01 -8.30
C PHE A 326 -7.46 -6.05 -9.12
N THR A 327 -8.32 -5.04 -8.96
CA THR A 327 -9.56 -4.92 -9.73
C THR A 327 -9.32 -4.10 -11.00
N SER A 328 -10.27 -4.12 -11.95
CA SER A 328 -10.21 -3.30 -13.16
C SER A 328 -10.16 -1.78 -12.89
N ASN A 329 -10.47 -1.35 -11.66
CA ASN A 329 -10.37 0.05 -11.24
C ASN A 329 -8.91 0.48 -11.00
N CYS A 330 -7.97 -0.46 -10.97
CA CYS A 330 -6.56 -0.20 -10.75
C CYS A 330 -5.88 0.11 -12.09
N PHE A 331 -5.31 1.31 -12.24
CA PHE A 331 -4.68 1.79 -13.48
C PHE A 331 -3.39 1.06 -13.89
N THR A 332 -2.88 0.13 -13.07
CA THR A 332 -1.60 -0.54 -13.31
C THR A 332 -1.78 -2.06 -13.42
N PRO A 333 -1.74 -2.61 -14.65
CA PRO A 333 -1.71 -4.05 -14.82
C PRO A 333 -0.32 -4.60 -14.44
N ASN A 334 -0.29 -5.81 -13.87
CA ASN A 334 0.90 -6.66 -13.68
C ASN A 334 1.89 -6.26 -12.56
N ASN A 335 1.41 -5.76 -11.42
CA ASN A 335 2.24 -5.74 -10.21
C ASN A 335 2.67 -7.17 -9.83
N ALA A 336 3.86 -7.29 -9.22
CA ALA A 336 4.31 -8.56 -8.67
C ALA A 336 3.32 -9.06 -7.61
N PRO A 337 3.17 -10.38 -7.42
CA PRO A 337 2.16 -10.91 -6.51
C PRO A 337 2.36 -10.50 -5.04
N PRO A 338 1.29 -10.49 -4.22
CA PRO A 338 1.34 -10.33 -2.76
C PRO A 338 2.49 -11.09 -2.09
N MET A 339 3.35 -10.39 -1.34
CA MET A 339 4.51 -11.00 -0.67
C MET A 339 5.07 -10.16 0.49
N ALA A 340 5.98 -10.76 1.26
CA ALA A 340 6.56 -10.13 2.45
C ALA A 340 7.47 -8.94 2.16
N PHE A 341 8.39 -9.08 1.21
CA PHE A 341 9.42 -8.08 0.95
C PHE A 341 9.57 -7.90 -0.56
N LEU A 342 9.05 -6.79 -1.07
CA LEU A 342 9.04 -6.46 -2.49
C LEU A 342 9.77 -5.14 -2.72
N LYS A 343 10.67 -5.11 -3.70
CA LYS A 343 11.26 -3.87 -4.20
C LYS A 343 11.15 -3.77 -5.70
N SER A 344 10.93 -2.57 -6.23
CA SER A 344 10.99 -2.34 -7.66
C SER A 344 12.41 -2.02 -8.13
N THR A 345 12.61 -1.94 -9.45
CA THR A 345 13.85 -1.42 -10.04
C THR A 345 14.06 0.07 -9.77
N ARG A 346 13.05 0.77 -9.24
CA ARG A 346 13.12 2.15 -8.76
C ARG A 346 13.39 2.23 -7.25
N ALA A 347 13.92 1.16 -6.67
CA ALA A 347 14.34 1.10 -5.27
C ALA A 347 15.86 0.87 -5.20
N ASP A 348 16.55 1.80 -4.56
CA ASP A 348 17.99 1.75 -4.33
C ASP A 348 18.32 1.90 -2.84
N GLY A 349 19.39 1.24 -2.39
CA GLY A 349 19.80 1.20 -0.99
C GLY A 349 20.25 -0.19 -0.49
N ILE A 350 20.28 -0.35 0.83
CA ILE A 350 20.68 -1.57 1.53
C ILE A 350 19.42 -2.33 1.94
N PHE A 351 19.27 -3.57 1.45
CA PHE A 351 18.08 -4.40 1.70
C PHE A 351 18.49 -5.75 2.27
N GLN A 352 17.71 -6.30 3.20
CA GLN A 352 17.82 -7.70 3.62
C GLN A 352 17.67 -8.67 2.43
N SER A 353 18.31 -9.84 2.53
CA SER A 353 18.53 -10.76 1.40
C SER A 353 17.28 -11.38 0.80
N ASN A 354 16.17 -11.42 1.54
CA ASN A 354 14.90 -12.00 1.11
C ASN A 354 13.98 -11.00 0.38
N PHE A 355 14.44 -9.78 0.06
CA PHE A 355 13.73 -8.88 -0.84
C PHE A 355 13.69 -9.43 -2.27
N ILE A 356 12.48 -9.51 -2.82
CA ILE A 356 12.26 -9.91 -4.20
C ILE A 356 12.12 -8.68 -5.08
N VAL A 357 12.71 -8.72 -6.27
CA VAL A 357 12.58 -7.66 -7.27
C VAL A 357 11.32 -7.88 -8.10
N GLY A 358 10.50 -6.85 -8.26
CA GLY A 358 9.31 -6.92 -9.10
C GLY A 358 8.64 -5.59 -9.36
N ARG A 359 7.70 -5.56 -10.31
CA ARG A 359 6.90 -4.36 -10.54
C ARG A 359 6.09 -4.04 -9.28
N ALA A 360 6.24 -2.80 -8.79
CA ALA A 360 5.48 -2.29 -7.66
C ALA A 360 5.06 -0.85 -7.93
N GLN A 361 3.82 -0.64 -8.35
CA GLN A 361 3.26 0.69 -8.61
C GLN A 361 1.78 0.70 -8.27
N TYR A 362 1.28 1.77 -7.65
CA TYR A 362 -0.13 1.91 -7.30
C TYR A 362 -0.64 0.70 -6.49
N ILE A 363 0.17 0.20 -5.56
CA ILE A 363 -0.10 -1.03 -4.82
C ILE A 363 -1.32 -0.89 -3.91
N ILE A 364 -1.58 0.30 -3.38
CA ILE A 364 -2.75 0.60 -2.53
C ILE A 364 -4.11 0.26 -3.16
N CYS A 365 -4.12 -0.03 -4.46
CA CYS A 365 -5.28 -0.44 -5.21
C CYS A 365 -5.62 -1.93 -5.05
N ILE A 366 -4.75 -2.73 -4.43
CA ILE A 366 -5.03 -4.14 -4.11
C ILE A 366 -6.23 -4.23 -3.16
N GLU A 367 -7.14 -5.15 -3.42
CA GLU A 367 -8.31 -5.39 -2.58
C GLU A 367 -8.23 -6.75 -1.87
N PRO A 368 -8.94 -6.91 -0.73
CA PRO A 368 -9.01 -8.18 -0.02
C PRO A 368 -9.52 -9.31 -0.92
N GLY A 369 -8.99 -10.51 -0.72
CA GLY A 369 -9.40 -11.71 -1.44
C GLY A 369 -8.23 -12.46 -2.06
N VAL A 370 -8.54 -13.29 -3.06
CA VAL A 370 -7.57 -14.08 -3.82
C VAL A 370 -7.73 -13.71 -5.29
N SER A 371 -6.62 -13.46 -5.98
CA SER A 371 -6.70 -13.11 -7.40
C SER A 371 -7.07 -14.31 -8.27
N ASN A 372 -7.75 -14.05 -9.38
CA ASN A 372 -7.99 -15.06 -10.42
C ASN A 372 -6.72 -15.36 -11.24
N ALA A 373 -5.73 -14.46 -11.19
CA ALA A 373 -4.45 -14.66 -11.85
C ALA A 373 -3.30 -13.92 -11.17
N TYR A 374 -2.11 -14.49 -11.27
CA TYR A 374 -0.86 -13.85 -10.86
C TYR A 374 0.14 -13.86 -12.00
N THR A 375 0.95 -12.82 -12.10
CA THR A 375 2.06 -12.74 -13.05
C THR A 375 3.37 -12.75 -12.26
N TYR A 376 4.17 -13.79 -12.45
CA TYR A 376 5.48 -13.94 -11.80
C TYR A 376 6.61 -13.68 -12.79
N GLN A 377 7.65 -13.00 -12.33
CA GLN A 377 8.92 -12.83 -13.04
C GLN A 377 10.03 -13.68 -12.36
N PRO A 378 11.20 -13.83 -13.00
CA PRO A 378 12.36 -14.46 -12.37
C PRO A 378 12.62 -13.97 -10.94
N GLY A 379 12.85 -14.92 -10.04
CA GLY A 379 13.04 -14.68 -8.60
C GLY A 379 11.75 -14.60 -7.77
N GLN A 380 10.58 -14.40 -8.38
CA GLN A 380 9.31 -14.23 -7.64
C GLN A 380 8.57 -15.54 -7.35
N LEU A 381 8.92 -16.63 -8.02
CA LEU A 381 8.24 -17.92 -7.90
C LEU A 381 9.21 -19.01 -7.48
N ASN A 382 8.95 -19.59 -6.30
CA ASN A 382 9.62 -20.78 -5.78
C ASN A 382 8.57 -21.67 -5.12
N LEU A 383 8.03 -22.62 -5.86
CA LEU A 383 7.02 -23.55 -5.37
C LEU A 383 7.65 -24.94 -5.25
N TYR A 384 7.71 -25.47 -4.04
CA TYR A 384 8.19 -26.83 -3.79
C TYR A 384 7.05 -27.84 -3.88
N SER A 385 7.37 -29.12 -4.09
CA SER A 385 6.36 -30.19 -4.03
C SER A 385 5.60 -30.16 -2.70
N ASP A 386 4.31 -30.50 -2.77
CA ASP A 386 3.25 -30.33 -1.76
C ASP A 386 2.85 -28.88 -1.45
N GLN A 387 3.37 -27.90 -2.18
CA GLN A 387 2.92 -26.51 -2.08
C GLN A 387 1.99 -26.13 -3.23
N GLN A 388 1.15 -25.13 -2.96
CA GLN A 388 0.14 -24.66 -3.89
C GLN A 388 0.11 -23.14 -4.07
N ILE A 389 -0.35 -22.71 -5.24
CA ILE A 389 -0.75 -21.34 -5.54
C ILE A 389 -2.28 -21.31 -5.55
N ASN A 390 -2.86 -20.52 -4.65
CA ASN A 390 -4.31 -20.35 -4.56
C ASN A 390 -4.78 -19.24 -5.48
N LEU A 391 -5.71 -19.56 -6.37
CA LEU A 391 -6.43 -18.62 -7.21
C LEU A 391 -7.89 -18.56 -6.77
N GLN A 392 -8.63 -17.54 -7.21
CA GLN A 392 -10.02 -17.33 -6.83
C GLN A 392 -10.89 -18.59 -7.03
N ASN A 393 -10.79 -19.22 -8.20
CA ASN A 393 -11.57 -20.40 -8.56
C ASN A 393 -10.69 -21.60 -8.91
N GLY A 394 -9.46 -21.66 -8.39
CA GLY A 394 -8.54 -22.74 -8.72
C GLY A 394 -7.33 -22.86 -7.81
N THR A 395 -6.65 -23.98 -7.90
CA THR A 395 -5.42 -24.26 -7.15
C THR A 395 -4.41 -24.93 -8.05
N PHE A 396 -3.24 -24.31 -8.18
CA PHE A 396 -2.08 -24.95 -8.79
C PHE A 396 -1.28 -25.65 -7.71
N LEU A 397 -1.16 -26.98 -7.80
CA LEU A 397 -0.42 -27.81 -6.86
C LEU A 397 0.76 -28.44 -7.58
N LEU A 398 1.97 -28.29 -7.04
CA LEU A 398 3.11 -29.12 -7.43
C LEU A 398 3.06 -30.41 -6.62
N GLN A 399 2.70 -31.51 -7.25
CA GLN A 399 2.46 -32.80 -6.61
C GLN A 399 3.77 -33.53 -6.30
N ASN A 400 3.70 -34.52 -5.40
CA ASN A 400 4.82 -35.37 -5.00
C ASN A 400 5.31 -36.35 -6.08
N ASP A 401 4.66 -36.42 -7.23
CA ASP A 401 5.14 -37.14 -8.41
C ASP A 401 5.88 -36.22 -9.41
N GLY A 402 6.05 -34.93 -9.07
CA GLY A 402 6.68 -33.92 -9.91
C GLY A 402 5.74 -33.20 -10.86
N ASN A 403 4.46 -33.59 -10.89
CA ASN A 403 3.49 -33.00 -11.78
C ASN A 403 2.94 -31.67 -11.22
N LEU A 404 2.93 -30.62 -12.03
CA LEU A 404 2.21 -29.39 -11.74
C LEU A 404 0.78 -29.48 -12.30
N VAL A 405 -0.21 -29.28 -11.43
CA VAL A 405 -1.61 -29.54 -11.76
C VAL A 405 -2.52 -28.38 -11.34
N LEU A 406 -3.42 -27.97 -12.23
CA LEU A 406 -4.54 -27.08 -11.91
C LEU A 406 -5.77 -27.90 -11.55
N TYR A 407 -6.29 -27.69 -10.34
CA TYR A 407 -7.61 -28.13 -9.94
C TYR A 407 -8.58 -26.96 -9.84
N GLN A 408 -9.84 -27.17 -10.24
CA GLN A 408 -10.95 -26.26 -9.97
C GLN A 408 -12.10 -27.08 -9.39
N ALA A 409 -12.53 -26.74 -8.16
CA ALA A 409 -13.54 -27.52 -7.42
C ALA A 409 -13.22 -29.04 -7.38
N GLY A 410 -11.95 -29.39 -7.22
CA GLY A 410 -11.47 -30.79 -7.23
C GLY A 410 -11.34 -31.45 -8.60
N ILE A 411 -11.75 -30.77 -9.68
CA ILE A 411 -11.68 -31.28 -11.06
C ILE A 411 -10.35 -30.88 -11.69
N LEU A 412 -9.63 -31.84 -12.26
CA LEU A 412 -8.43 -31.61 -13.06
C LEU A 412 -8.76 -30.75 -14.29
N LYS A 413 -8.08 -29.62 -14.45
CA LYS A 413 -8.24 -28.72 -15.62
C LYS A 413 -7.02 -28.65 -16.51
N TRP A 414 -5.83 -28.76 -15.93
CA TRP A 414 -4.57 -28.73 -16.67
C TRP A 414 -3.49 -29.49 -15.91
N THR A 415 -2.56 -30.09 -16.64
CA THR A 415 -1.40 -30.79 -16.09
C THR A 415 -0.15 -30.51 -16.93
N SER A 416 0.99 -30.44 -16.27
CA SER A 416 2.29 -30.30 -16.92
C SER A 416 2.77 -31.54 -17.67
N ASN A 417 2.18 -32.71 -17.41
CA ASN A 417 2.67 -34.02 -17.90
C ASN A 417 4.15 -34.31 -17.56
N SER A 418 4.65 -33.74 -16.46
CA SER A 418 6.04 -33.90 -15.99
C SER A 418 6.19 -34.94 -14.88
N CYS A 419 5.21 -35.84 -14.81
CA CYS A 419 5.03 -36.76 -13.70
C CYS A 419 6.18 -37.75 -13.52
N CYS A 420 5.93 -38.55 -12.50
CA CYS A 420 6.45 -39.88 -12.29
C CYS A 420 7.87 -39.90 -11.72
N SER A 421 8.30 -38.79 -11.14
CA SER A 421 9.48 -38.69 -10.29
C SER A 421 9.09 -38.61 -8.82
N ASP A 422 9.76 -39.35 -7.93
CA ASP A 422 9.57 -39.13 -6.49
C ASP A 422 10.05 -37.72 -6.13
N CYS A 423 9.10 -36.86 -5.75
CA CYS A 423 9.31 -35.48 -5.33
C CYS A 423 8.92 -35.28 -3.86
N SER A 424 8.69 -36.34 -3.09
CA SER A 424 8.35 -36.25 -1.67
C SER A 424 9.40 -35.44 -0.89
N ASN A 425 9.02 -34.87 0.25
CA ASN A 425 9.91 -34.07 1.11
C ASN A 425 10.51 -32.84 0.40
N LYS A 426 9.73 -32.15 -0.46
CA LYS A 426 10.14 -30.92 -1.17
C LYS A 426 11.32 -31.11 -2.14
N GLN A 427 11.50 -32.32 -2.67
CA GLN A 427 12.60 -32.61 -3.60
C GLN A 427 12.42 -31.98 -4.98
N CYS A 428 11.19 -31.58 -5.34
CA CYS A 428 10.94 -30.88 -6.59
C CYS A 428 10.59 -29.42 -6.37
N ARG A 429 11.04 -28.58 -7.30
CA ARG A 429 10.90 -27.13 -7.23
C ARG A 429 10.57 -26.54 -8.60
N LEU A 430 9.45 -25.84 -8.68
CA LEU A 430 9.11 -24.94 -9.78
C LEU A 430 9.72 -23.56 -9.53
N THR A 431 10.61 -23.13 -10.42
CA THR A 431 11.30 -21.83 -10.33
C THR A 431 11.78 -21.38 -11.70
N PHE A 432 12.23 -20.12 -11.80
CA PHE A 432 12.89 -19.64 -13.01
C PHE A 432 14.36 -20.04 -13.04
N ASP A 433 14.85 -20.48 -14.20
CA ASP A 433 16.27 -20.72 -14.42
C ASP A 433 17.04 -19.43 -14.77
N SER A 434 18.36 -19.52 -14.97
CA SER A 434 19.21 -18.38 -15.34
C SER A 434 18.94 -17.82 -16.74
N LEU A 435 18.19 -18.56 -17.57
CA LEU A 435 17.79 -18.14 -18.92
C LEU A 435 16.40 -17.48 -18.93
N GLY A 436 15.69 -17.48 -17.79
CA GLY A 436 14.33 -16.94 -17.65
C GLY A 436 13.23 -17.90 -18.10
N GLN A 437 13.54 -19.19 -18.26
CA GLN A 437 12.53 -20.23 -18.43
C GLN A 437 11.96 -20.62 -17.07
N LEU A 438 10.69 -21.01 -17.02
CA LEU A 438 10.15 -21.64 -15.82
C LEU A 438 10.41 -23.14 -15.90
N VAL A 439 10.96 -23.71 -14.84
CA VAL A 439 11.43 -25.08 -14.83
C VAL A 439 10.95 -25.78 -13.57
N ILE A 440 10.49 -27.03 -13.71
CA ILE A 440 10.36 -27.97 -12.60
C ILE A 440 11.65 -28.76 -12.52
N TYR A 441 12.39 -28.57 -11.44
CA TYR A 441 13.57 -29.37 -11.12
C TYR A 441 13.22 -30.48 -10.14
N LYS A 442 13.82 -31.65 -10.30
CA LYS A 442 14.12 -32.59 -9.21
C LYS A 442 15.61 -32.51 -8.92
N ASN A 443 15.99 -31.95 -7.78
CA ASN A 443 17.38 -31.58 -7.50
C ASN A 443 17.96 -30.69 -8.63
N THR A 444 18.84 -31.22 -9.48
CA THR A 444 19.43 -30.53 -10.64
C THR A 444 18.85 -31.01 -11.99
N THR A 445 17.99 -32.02 -11.99
CA THR A 445 17.41 -32.59 -13.21
C THR A 445 16.13 -31.84 -13.57
N THR A 446 16.06 -31.33 -14.80
CA THR A 446 14.84 -30.71 -15.35
C THR A 446 13.81 -31.79 -15.67
N LEU A 447 12.62 -31.71 -15.06
CA LEU A 447 11.46 -32.55 -15.38
C LEU A 447 10.61 -31.95 -16.49
N ALA A 448 10.41 -30.64 -16.45
CA ALA A 448 9.75 -29.87 -17.49
C ALA A 448 10.23 -28.42 -17.50
N SER A 449 10.18 -27.78 -18.66
CA SER A 449 10.50 -26.37 -18.83
C SER A 449 9.54 -25.68 -19.80
N TRP A 450 9.29 -24.41 -19.55
CA TRP A 450 8.45 -23.56 -20.40
C TRP A 450 9.15 -22.22 -20.71
N PRO A 451 9.09 -21.78 -21.98
CA PRO A 451 8.66 -22.55 -23.16
C PRO A 451 9.57 -23.77 -23.42
N PRO A 452 9.05 -24.89 -23.97
CA PRO A 452 9.90 -26.03 -24.29
C PRO A 452 10.83 -25.72 -25.48
N ASN A 453 11.99 -26.37 -25.52
CA ASN A 453 12.97 -26.29 -26.62
C ASN A 453 13.38 -24.85 -26.99
N TYR A 454 13.69 -24.03 -25.98
CA TYR A 454 14.13 -22.66 -26.18
C TYR A 454 15.64 -22.51 -25.92
N ASN A 455 16.39 -22.03 -26.93
CA ASN A 455 17.86 -21.94 -26.90
C ASN A 455 18.39 -20.50 -26.70
N GLY A 456 17.55 -19.56 -26.24
CA GLY A 456 17.93 -18.17 -26.01
C GLY A 456 17.70 -17.71 -24.57
N THR A 457 18.19 -16.51 -24.24
CA THR A 457 17.87 -15.84 -22.98
C THR A 457 16.56 -15.09 -23.13
N LEU A 458 15.57 -15.38 -22.27
CA LEU A 458 14.27 -14.71 -22.25
C LEU A 458 14.26 -13.39 -21.46
N GLY A 459 15.36 -13.10 -20.75
CA GLY A 459 15.53 -11.85 -20.03
C GLY A 459 14.46 -11.65 -18.96
N PHE A 460 13.82 -10.47 -18.97
CA PHE A 460 12.71 -10.11 -18.07
C PHE A 460 11.37 -10.76 -18.48
N SER A 461 11.39 -12.06 -18.77
CA SER A 461 10.17 -12.82 -19.02
C SER A 461 9.25 -12.82 -17.80
N SER A 462 8.00 -13.21 -18.05
CA SER A 462 7.05 -13.48 -17.00
C SER A 462 6.16 -14.66 -17.36
N VAL A 463 5.61 -15.28 -16.33
CA VAL A 463 4.55 -16.28 -16.44
C VAL A 463 3.30 -15.75 -15.78
N ARG A 464 2.22 -15.64 -16.55
CA ARG A 464 0.88 -15.43 -16.01
C ARG A 464 0.25 -16.80 -15.74
N ILE A 465 -0.18 -17.00 -14.50
CA ILE A 465 -0.88 -18.18 -14.02
C ILE A 465 -2.32 -17.77 -13.69
N SER A 466 -3.31 -18.52 -14.17
CA SER A 466 -4.71 -18.08 -14.21
C SER A 466 -5.66 -19.26 -13.97
N ASP A 467 -6.81 -18.99 -13.36
CA ASP A 467 -7.91 -19.95 -13.20
C ASP A 467 -8.87 -19.95 -14.40
N MET A 468 -8.62 -19.06 -15.37
CA MET A 468 -9.27 -19.04 -16.68
C MET A 468 -8.27 -19.39 -17.77
N SER A 469 -8.74 -20.08 -18.80
CA SER A 469 -7.97 -20.36 -20.02
C SER A 469 -7.57 -19.04 -20.71
N PRO A 470 -6.33 -18.89 -21.21
CA PRO A 470 -5.22 -19.80 -21.01
C PRO A 470 -4.70 -19.76 -19.57
N TYR A 471 -4.54 -20.94 -18.97
CA TYR A 471 -4.15 -21.12 -17.57
C TYR A 471 -2.69 -20.77 -17.30
N PHE A 472 -1.82 -20.97 -18.29
CA PHE A 472 -0.43 -20.53 -18.28
C PHE A 472 -0.14 -19.70 -19.53
N THR A 473 0.45 -18.52 -19.36
CA THR A 473 0.91 -17.69 -20.47
C THR A 473 2.32 -17.21 -20.20
N PHE A 474 3.25 -17.57 -21.07
CA PHE A 474 4.63 -17.10 -21.04
C PHE A 474 4.78 -15.89 -21.93
N ILE A 475 5.31 -14.83 -21.35
CA ILE A 475 5.43 -13.52 -21.96
C ILE A 475 6.91 -13.14 -21.90
N ASP A 476 7.48 -12.75 -23.04
CA ASP A 476 8.86 -12.26 -23.08
C ASP A 476 8.98 -10.82 -22.56
N GLY A 477 10.22 -10.32 -22.43
CA GLY A 477 10.47 -8.95 -21.98
C GLY A 477 9.93 -7.84 -22.90
N ASN A 478 9.47 -8.18 -24.11
CA ASN A 478 8.84 -7.26 -25.06
C ASN A 478 7.31 -7.36 -25.06
N ASN A 479 6.71 -8.11 -24.14
CA ASN A 479 5.27 -8.40 -24.06
C ASN A 479 4.72 -9.30 -25.18
N SER A 480 5.57 -10.07 -25.88
CA SER A 480 5.09 -11.09 -26.82
C SER A 480 4.77 -12.39 -26.09
N ILE A 481 3.67 -13.06 -26.47
CA ILE A 481 3.31 -14.37 -25.92
C ILE A 481 4.13 -15.43 -26.66
N ILE A 482 5.11 -16.02 -25.98
CA ILE A 482 6.05 -16.98 -26.58
C ILE A 482 5.60 -18.44 -26.45
N TRP A 483 4.71 -18.70 -25.49
CA TRP A 483 4.05 -19.99 -25.26
C TRP A 483 2.83 -19.81 -24.34
N THR A 484 1.82 -20.65 -24.50
CA THR A 484 0.62 -20.64 -23.66
C THR A 484 0.04 -22.04 -23.58
N SER A 485 -0.64 -22.37 -22.47
CA SER A 485 -1.27 -23.68 -22.26
C SER A 485 -2.35 -23.99 -23.30
N SER A 486 -2.92 -22.95 -23.89
CA SER A 486 -3.93 -23.01 -24.93
C SER A 486 -3.96 -21.69 -25.70
N TYR A 487 -4.50 -21.71 -26.92
CA TYR A 487 -4.49 -20.58 -27.85
C TYR A 487 -5.89 -20.00 -28.06
N ASP A 488 -6.76 -20.18 -27.07
CA ASP A 488 -8.02 -19.47 -26.92
C ASP A 488 -7.84 -18.23 -26.03
N PHE A 489 -8.34 -17.10 -26.49
CA PHE A 489 -8.24 -15.80 -25.83
C PHE A 489 -9.64 -15.20 -25.63
N TYR A 490 -9.79 -14.42 -24.58
CA TYR A 490 -11.07 -13.85 -24.15
C TYR A 490 -11.05 -12.32 -24.24
N PRO A 491 -12.22 -11.64 -24.13
CA PRO A 491 -12.25 -10.20 -23.97
C PRO A 491 -11.24 -9.70 -22.94
N SER A 492 -10.62 -8.55 -23.22
CA SER A 492 -9.39 -8.02 -22.60
C SER A 492 -8.07 -8.58 -23.14
N PHE A 493 -8.10 -9.42 -24.18
CA PHE A 493 -6.90 -9.75 -24.94
C PHE A 493 -6.43 -8.55 -25.79
N HIS A 494 -5.14 -8.24 -25.71
CA HIS A 494 -4.52 -7.14 -26.44
C HIS A 494 -3.20 -7.56 -27.08
N LEU A 495 -2.90 -6.99 -28.25
CA LEU A 495 -1.61 -7.15 -28.91
C LEU A 495 -1.17 -5.80 -29.48
N ASN A 496 0.00 -5.32 -29.11
CA ASN A 496 0.54 -4.07 -29.68
C ASN A 496 1.33 -4.35 -30.97
N ASN A 497 1.51 -3.31 -31.79
CA ASN A 497 2.29 -3.42 -33.00
C ASN A 497 3.73 -3.88 -32.70
N GLY A 498 4.21 -4.86 -33.46
CA GLY A 498 5.49 -5.52 -33.24
C GLY A 498 5.45 -6.68 -32.24
N ASN A 499 4.36 -6.85 -31.46
CA ASN A 499 4.17 -8.03 -30.62
C ASN A 499 3.52 -9.18 -31.39
N PHE A 500 3.78 -10.39 -30.90
CA PHE A 500 3.24 -11.62 -31.47
C PHE A 500 2.78 -12.61 -30.40
N VAL A 501 1.97 -13.58 -30.85
CA VAL A 501 1.68 -14.84 -30.19
C VAL A 501 2.35 -15.96 -31.00
N ARG A 502 3.19 -16.75 -30.36
CA ARG A 502 3.89 -17.89 -30.96
C ARG A 502 3.22 -19.21 -30.56
N GLN A 503 2.78 -19.96 -31.55
CA GLN A 503 2.25 -21.31 -31.42
C GLN A 503 3.27 -22.34 -31.91
N LEU A 504 3.61 -23.30 -31.06
CA LEU A 504 4.53 -24.38 -31.41
C LEU A 504 3.81 -25.45 -32.25
N THR A 505 4.52 -26.00 -33.24
CA THR A 505 4.10 -27.16 -34.02
C THR A 505 5.28 -28.13 -34.18
N ASP A 506 5.04 -29.32 -34.72
CA ASP A 506 6.09 -30.31 -34.99
C ASP A 506 7.09 -29.88 -36.07
N THR A 507 6.74 -28.86 -36.87
CA THR A 507 7.57 -28.37 -37.98
C THR A 507 8.10 -26.97 -37.68
N ASN A 508 7.36 -25.95 -38.07
CA ASN A 508 7.69 -24.56 -37.86
C ASN A 508 6.68 -23.92 -36.90
N PRO A 509 7.13 -23.05 -35.98
CA PRO A 509 6.20 -22.27 -35.17
C PRO A 509 5.34 -21.36 -36.05
N ILE A 510 4.09 -21.18 -35.65
CA ILE A 510 3.15 -20.26 -36.31
C ILE A 510 3.03 -19.02 -35.44
N TYR A 511 3.04 -17.85 -36.07
CA TYR A 511 3.00 -16.56 -35.38
C TYR A 511 1.76 -15.78 -35.78
N LEU A 512 0.97 -15.37 -34.80
CA LEU A 512 -0.02 -14.30 -34.95
C LEU A 512 0.64 -12.99 -34.53
N THR A 513 0.72 -12.00 -35.41
CA THR A 513 1.45 -10.75 -35.14
C THR A 513 0.66 -9.54 -35.62
N LEU A 514 0.69 -8.46 -34.84
CA LEU A 514 0.27 -7.16 -35.34
C LEU A 514 1.49 -6.45 -35.95
N LEU A 515 1.53 -6.33 -37.27
CA LEU A 515 2.64 -5.73 -37.99
C LEU A 515 2.68 -4.21 -37.81
N ASN A 516 3.86 -3.61 -38.02
CA ASN A 516 4.05 -2.15 -37.94
C ASN A 516 3.26 -1.35 -38.98
N ASN A 517 2.70 -2.00 -39.99
CA ASN A 517 1.81 -1.38 -40.97
C ASN A 517 0.31 -1.53 -40.60
N GLY A 518 0.01 -2.04 -39.40
CA GLY A 518 -1.36 -2.21 -38.89
C GLY A 518 -2.06 -3.48 -39.31
N ASN A 519 -1.42 -4.32 -40.14
CA ASN A 519 -2.00 -5.60 -40.52
C ASN A 519 -1.84 -6.62 -39.39
N LEU A 520 -2.93 -7.30 -39.05
CA LEU A 520 -2.86 -8.53 -38.28
C LEU A 520 -2.54 -9.65 -39.26
N ALA A 521 -1.43 -10.36 -39.03
CA ALA A 521 -0.91 -11.34 -39.95
C ALA A 521 -0.56 -12.64 -39.24
N ILE A 522 -0.62 -13.73 -39.99
CA ILE A 522 -0.26 -15.07 -39.54
C ILE A 522 0.84 -15.62 -40.43
N TYR A 523 1.95 -16.02 -39.81
CA TYR A 523 3.11 -16.56 -40.50
C TYR A 523 3.40 -18.00 -40.09
N ASN A 524 3.78 -18.83 -41.06
CA ASN A 524 4.45 -20.11 -40.83
C ASN A 524 5.97 -19.88 -40.82
N GLY A 525 6.62 -20.06 -39.67
CA GLY A 525 8.01 -19.67 -39.45
C GLY A 525 8.17 -18.19 -39.08
N SER A 526 9.41 -17.69 -39.07
CA SER A 526 9.76 -16.35 -38.57
C SER A 526 8.99 -15.20 -39.28
N ILE A 527 8.65 -14.15 -38.53
CA ILE A 527 7.78 -13.01 -38.95
C ILE A 527 8.32 -12.17 -40.14
N SER A 528 9.53 -12.44 -40.64
CA SER A 528 10.14 -11.72 -41.78
C SER A 528 10.51 -12.61 -42.97
N THR A 529 10.81 -13.89 -42.71
CA THR A 529 11.31 -14.84 -43.72
C THR A 529 10.39 -16.04 -43.92
N GLY A 530 9.38 -16.18 -43.05
CA GLY A 530 8.39 -17.24 -43.11
C GLY A 530 7.32 -17.00 -44.17
N THR A 531 6.46 -17.99 -44.37
CA THR A 531 5.36 -17.91 -45.32
C THR A 531 4.17 -17.19 -44.67
N LEU A 532 3.69 -16.12 -45.30
CA LEU A 532 2.44 -15.47 -44.91
C LEU A 532 1.27 -16.41 -45.21
N LEU A 533 0.52 -16.79 -44.19
CA LEU A 533 -0.65 -17.68 -44.28
C LEU A 533 -1.96 -16.92 -44.41
N TRP A 534 -2.10 -15.80 -43.69
CA TRP A 534 -3.29 -14.95 -43.69
C TRP A 534 -2.97 -13.52 -43.22
N SER A 535 -3.73 -12.53 -43.68
CA SER A 535 -3.62 -11.13 -43.23
C SER A 535 -4.94 -10.37 -43.42
N THR A 536 -5.19 -9.37 -42.57
CA THR A 536 -6.32 -8.44 -42.72
C THR A 536 -6.27 -7.59 -44.00
N SER A 537 -5.10 -7.52 -44.67
CA SER A 537 -4.90 -6.84 -45.95
C SER A 537 -5.34 -5.36 -45.97
N ILE A 538 -5.15 -4.67 -44.85
CA ILE A 538 -5.41 -3.23 -44.68
C ILE A 538 -4.41 -2.45 -45.53
N THR A 539 -4.92 -1.56 -46.39
CA THR A 539 -4.14 -0.66 -47.25
C THR A 539 -4.39 0.80 -46.90
N GLY A 540 -3.40 1.67 -47.15
CA GLY A 540 -3.54 3.13 -47.05
C GLY A 540 -3.73 3.72 -45.65
N LYS A 541 -3.53 2.94 -44.58
CA LYS A 541 -3.64 3.37 -43.18
C LYS A 541 -2.26 3.35 -42.49
N THR A 542 -2.04 4.27 -41.54
CA THR A 542 -0.74 4.44 -40.85
C THR A 542 -0.82 4.04 -39.38
N CYS A 543 0.30 3.52 -38.87
CA CYS A 543 0.55 3.17 -37.47
C CYS A 543 1.79 3.90 -36.94
N ASN A 544 1.99 5.16 -37.34
CA ASN A 544 3.19 5.93 -37.02
C ASN A 544 3.30 6.24 -35.52
N LYS A 545 2.17 6.28 -34.81
CA LYS A 545 2.09 6.46 -33.35
C LYS A 545 1.84 5.14 -32.61
N GLY A 546 1.92 4.01 -33.31
CA GLY A 546 1.62 2.68 -32.80
C GLY A 546 0.20 2.21 -33.13
N CYS A 547 0.04 0.90 -33.22
CA CYS A 547 -1.24 0.24 -33.45
C CYS A 547 -1.48 -0.81 -32.37
N SER A 548 -2.74 -1.05 -32.07
CA SER A 548 -3.14 -2.04 -31.06
C SER A 548 -4.34 -2.84 -31.53
N LEU A 549 -4.28 -4.14 -31.36
CA LEU A 549 -5.41 -5.04 -31.44
C LEU A 549 -6.03 -5.18 -30.05
N SER A 550 -7.36 -5.15 -30.00
CA SER A 550 -8.14 -5.30 -28.78
C SER A 550 -9.30 -6.25 -29.03
N PHE A 551 -9.38 -7.34 -28.26
CA PHE A 551 -10.60 -8.12 -28.12
C PHE A 551 -11.42 -7.51 -26.98
N GLN A 552 -12.48 -6.82 -27.33
CA GLN A 552 -13.20 -5.92 -26.45
C GLN A 552 -14.26 -6.64 -25.61
N GLY A 553 -14.68 -5.99 -24.51
CA GLY A 553 -15.73 -6.51 -23.61
C GLY A 553 -17.09 -6.72 -24.28
N ASP A 554 -17.35 -6.05 -25.41
CA ASP A 554 -18.54 -6.25 -26.22
C ASP A 554 -18.42 -7.46 -27.19
N GLY A 555 -17.27 -8.12 -27.24
CA GLY A 555 -17.04 -9.26 -28.12
C GLY A 555 -16.57 -8.91 -29.54
N ASN A 556 -16.18 -7.66 -29.81
CA ASN A 556 -15.55 -7.28 -31.07
C ASN A 556 -14.02 -7.41 -31.00
N ILE A 557 -13.37 -7.83 -32.08
CA ILE A 557 -11.92 -7.64 -32.23
C ILE A 557 -11.71 -6.41 -33.12
N VAL A 558 -10.96 -5.45 -32.60
CA VAL A 558 -10.73 -4.16 -33.25
C VAL A 558 -9.25 -3.87 -33.30
N ILE A 559 -8.76 -3.47 -34.47
CA ILE A 559 -7.43 -2.89 -34.64
C ILE A 559 -7.57 -1.38 -34.65
N TYR A 560 -6.90 -0.72 -33.73
CA TYR A 560 -6.78 0.74 -33.65
C TYR A 560 -5.43 1.19 -34.17
N GLY A 561 -5.42 2.33 -34.84
CA GLY A 561 -4.22 3.06 -35.24
C GLY A 561 -4.36 4.55 -35.01
N ASP A 562 -3.50 5.33 -35.67
CA ASP A 562 -3.30 6.75 -35.37
C ASP A 562 -4.57 7.61 -35.42
N GLN A 563 -5.52 7.25 -36.30
CA GLN A 563 -6.74 8.01 -36.59
C GLN A 563 -8.02 7.25 -36.17
N GLY A 564 -7.90 6.24 -35.30
CA GLY A 564 -9.03 5.43 -34.83
C GLY A 564 -9.05 4.01 -35.41
N VAL A 565 -10.24 3.49 -35.69
CA VAL A 565 -10.43 2.08 -36.09
C VAL A 565 -9.88 1.81 -37.48
N LEU A 566 -8.94 0.87 -37.59
CA LEU A 566 -8.39 0.40 -38.85
C LEU A 566 -9.20 -0.76 -39.44
N TRP A 567 -9.62 -1.68 -38.58
CA TRP A 567 -10.34 -2.90 -38.95
C TRP A 567 -11.08 -3.47 -37.75
N ALA A 568 -12.20 -4.15 -37.98
CA ALA A 568 -12.95 -4.84 -36.94
C ALA A 568 -13.64 -6.10 -37.49
N THR A 569 -13.89 -7.08 -36.63
CA THR A 569 -14.59 -8.33 -36.99
C THR A 569 -16.10 -8.16 -37.09
N GLY A 570 -16.68 -7.17 -36.41
CA GLY A 570 -18.12 -6.93 -36.38
C GLY A 570 -18.88 -7.96 -35.54
N THR A 571 -18.21 -8.58 -34.57
CA THR A 571 -18.76 -9.70 -33.78
C THR A 571 -19.46 -9.26 -32.50
N ASN A 572 -19.51 -7.96 -32.20
CA ASN A 572 -20.30 -7.42 -31.10
C ASN A 572 -21.82 -7.58 -31.34
N PRO A 573 -22.64 -7.81 -30.30
CA PRO A 573 -22.27 -7.97 -28.88
C PRO A 573 -21.93 -9.43 -28.48
N SER A 574 -21.69 -10.30 -29.46
CA SER A 574 -21.84 -11.76 -29.31
C SER A 574 -20.52 -12.52 -29.16
N GLY A 575 -19.37 -11.95 -29.55
CA GLY A 575 -18.08 -12.63 -29.44
C GLY A 575 -17.66 -12.88 -27.99
N ARG A 576 -17.14 -14.08 -27.70
CA ARG A 576 -16.74 -14.51 -26.35
C ARG A 576 -15.37 -15.16 -26.29
N LYS A 577 -14.92 -15.79 -27.38
CA LYS A 577 -13.64 -16.53 -27.41
C LYS A 577 -13.02 -16.42 -28.80
N LEU A 578 -11.77 -15.98 -28.88
CA LEU A 578 -10.93 -16.02 -30.07
C LEU A 578 -10.06 -17.27 -30.00
N LEU A 579 -10.10 -18.14 -30.99
CA LEU A 579 -9.20 -19.28 -31.13
C LEU A 579 -8.15 -19.01 -32.21
N PHE A 580 -6.88 -19.24 -31.89
CA PHE A 580 -5.77 -19.25 -32.83
C PHE A 580 -5.32 -20.69 -33.13
N ASN A 581 -5.57 -21.11 -34.36
CA ASN A 581 -5.33 -22.46 -34.88
C ASN A 581 -4.04 -22.52 -35.72
N THR A 582 -3.47 -23.72 -35.80
CA THR A 582 -2.32 -24.01 -36.67
C THR A 582 -2.71 -24.32 -38.11
N THR A 583 -4.00 -24.45 -38.40
CA THR A 583 -4.56 -24.76 -39.72
C THR A 583 -5.72 -23.84 -40.04
N SER A 584 -6.01 -23.63 -41.32
CA SER A 584 -7.15 -22.81 -41.75
C SER A 584 -8.50 -23.42 -41.31
N PRO A 585 -9.47 -22.63 -40.82
CA PRO A 585 -9.36 -21.20 -40.51
C PRO A 585 -8.45 -20.95 -39.30
N TYR A 586 -7.44 -20.08 -39.50
CA TYR A 586 -6.40 -19.82 -38.51
C TYR A 586 -6.88 -19.00 -37.32
N LEU A 587 -7.88 -18.13 -37.51
CA LEU A 587 -8.58 -17.45 -36.42
C LEU A 587 -10.07 -17.74 -36.49
N GLN A 588 -10.67 -17.98 -35.34
CA GLN A 588 -12.11 -18.16 -35.21
C GLN A 588 -12.63 -17.41 -33.99
N ILE A 589 -13.77 -16.73 -34.10
CA ILE A 589 -14.47 -16.14 -32.96
C ILE A 589 -15.73 -16.94 -32.70
N PHE A 590 -15.90 -17.35 -31.44
CA PHE A 590 -17.05 -18.08 -30.95
C PHE A 590 -17.93 -17.18 -30.09
N ASN A 591 -19.24 -17.43 -30.13
CA ASN A 591 -20.20 -16.82 -29.21
C ASN A 591 -20.35 -17.64 -27.90
N SER A 592 -21.32 -17.29 -27.05
CA SER A 592 -21.57 -17.97 -25.77
C SER A 592 -22.13 -19.40 -25.90
N THR A 593 -22.55 -19.82 -27.09
CA THR A 593 -23.02 -21.19 -27.37
C THR A 593 -21.97 -22.01 -28.11
N ASP A 594 -20.71 -21.56 -28.11
CA ASP A 594 -19.59 -22.13 -28.87
C ASP A 594 -19.88 -22.26 -30.39
N ALA A 595 -20.73 -21.38 -30.94
CA ALA A 595 -20.91 -21.27 -32.39
C ALA A 595 -19.90 -20.27 -32.97
N VAL A 596 -19.25 -20.65 -34.09
CA VAL A 596 -18.36 -19.76 -34.85
C VAL A 596 -19.19 -18.65 -35.50
N ILE A 597 -18.85 -17.39 -35.20
CA ILE A 597 -19.53 -16.20 -35.74
C ILE A 597 -18.63 -15.35 -36.65
N TRP A 598 -17.34 -15.64 -36.67
CA TRP A 598 -16.37 -15.05 -37.59
C TRP A 598 -15.15 -15.99 -37.72
N HIS A 599 -14.50 -16.00 -38.88
CA HIS A 599 -13.24 -16.69 -39.08
C HIS A 599 -12.36 -16.01 -40.13
N SER A 600 -11.05 -16.25 -40.07
CA SER A 600 -10.04 -15.78 -41.04
C SER A 600 -10.24 -16.36 -42.42
#